data_AF-A0A2N9FJP1-F1
#
_entry.id   AF-A0A2N9FJP1-F1
#
_cell.length_a   1.000
_cell.length_b   1.000
_cell.length_c   1.000
_cell.angle_alpha   90.00
_cell.angle_beta   90.00
_cell.angle_gamma   90.00
#
_symmetry.space_group_name_H-M   'P 1'
#
loop_
_entity.id
_entity.type
_entity.pdbx_description
1 polymer ?
#
loop_
_entity_poly.entity_id
_entity_poly.type
_entity_poly.pdbx_seq_one_letter_code
_entity_poly.pdbx_strand_id
1 'polypeptide(L)'
;MGSEPVYLWTLLMSHCNGWTFTWGIAARGGTNMCLRNTTASDIYKSISMHKVTHMCCAPIIFNILLDQSEPKQRPDIKSPVQIVTGGAPPPASLLEQIKPLGFHVTHAYGLTEATGPALACEWQAKWNQLPRDEQAKLKARQGISILTLADVDVKEQRRISVSSRSSSSTTPPFSALSLAAPESSTWPLPASSIKSMITLHVVHVAESTH
;
A
#
# COMPACT_ATOMS: atom_id res chain seq x y z
N MET A 1 3.70 10.40 -2.13
CA MET A 1 4.05 10.30 -3.56
C MET A 1 4.03 11.70 -4.18
N GLY A 2 5.16 12.19 -4.72
CA GLY A 2 5.27 13.49 -5.40
C GLY A 2 4.53 13.52 -6.74
N SER A 3 4.56 14.64 -7.46
CA SER A 3 4.08 14.71 -8.85
C SER A 3 4.95 13.83 -9.76
N GLU A 4 4.34 13.22 -10.79
CA GLU A 4 5.05 12.47 -11.85
C GLU A 4 5.90 11.27 -11.34
N PRO A 5 5.32 10.33 -10.57
CA PRO A 5 6.06 9.17 -10.10
C PRO A 5 6.50 8.26 -11.26
N VAL A 6 7.77 7.85 -11.27
CA VAL A 6 8.24 6.73 -12.11
C VAL A 6 8.06 5.43 -11.32
N TYR A 7 7.12 4.60 -11.77
CA TYR A 7 6.69 3.39 -11.08
C TYR A 7 7.17 2.13 -11.81
N LEU A 8 7.96 1.30 -11.13
CA LEU A 8 8.47 0.05 -11.68
C LEU A 8 7.57 -1.13 -11.30
N TRP A 9 7.05 -1.83 -12.32
CA TRP A 9 6.21 -3.01 -12.15
C TRP A 9 7.07 -4.27 -12.02
N THR A 10 7.11 -4.81 -10.79
CA THR A 10 7.64 -6.16 -10.51
C THR A 10 6.56 -7.13 -10.05
N LEU A 11 5.40 -6.62 -9.66
CA LEU A 11 4.16 -7.36 -9.45
C LEU A 11 3.32 -7.33 -10.75
N LEU A 12 2.63 -8.43 -11.04
CA LEU A 12 1.74 -8.52 -12.20
C LEU A 12 0.52 -7.61 -12.02
N MET A 13 0.20 -6.81 -13.04
CA MET A 13 -1.00 -5.95 -13.06
C MET A 13 -2.31 -6.75 -13.00
N SER A 14 -2.30 -8.03 -13.35
CA SER A 14 -3.47 -8.92 -13.22
C SER A 14 -3.77 -9.32 -11.78
N HIS A 15 -2.80 -9.20 -10.87
CA HIS A 15 -2.98 -9.56 -9.46
C HIS A 15 -3.66 -8.41 -8.71
N CYS A 16 -4.93 -8.61 -8.34
CA CYS A 16 -5.77 -7.60 -7.69
C CYS A 16 -5.72 -6.22 -8.39
N ASN A 17 -5.78 -6.23 -9.73
CA ASN A 17 -5.71 -5.03 -10.58
C ASN A 17 -4.45 -4.16 -10.31
N GLY A 18 -3.29 -4.81 -10.11
CA GLY A 18 -2.04 -4.14 -9.78
C GLY A 18 -2.14 -3.36 -8.48
N TRP A 19 -2.93 -3.87 -7.52
CA TRP A 19 -3.24 -3.21 -6.24
C TRP A 19 -3.83 -1.81 -6.43
N THR A 20 -4.53 -1.59 -7.55
CA THR A 20 -5.05 -0.30 -8.03
C THR A 20 -4.01 0.79 -8.31
N PHE A 21 -2.71 0.47 -8.22
CA PHE A 21 -1.65 1.44 -8.47
C PHE A 21 -1.61 1.90 -9.93
N THR A 22 -2.09 1.10 -10.89
CA THR A 22 -2.20 1.51 -12.29
C THR A 22 -3.00 2.81 -12.43
N TRP A 23 -4.16 2.88 -11.75
CA TRP A 23 -5.02 4.07 -11.70
C TRP A 23 -4.38 5.18 -10.88
N GLY A 24 -3.79 4.86 -9.74
CA GLY A 24 -3.11 5.84 -8.89
C GLY A 24 -1.96 6.55 -9.60
N ILE A 25 -1.15 5.81 -10.36
CA ILE A 25 -0.04 6.38 -11.14
C ILE A 25 -0.57 7.20 -12.30
N ALA A 26 -1.58 6.74 -13.03
CA ALA A 26 -2.22 7.51 -14.09
C ALA A 26 -2.81 8.84 -13.56
N ALA A 27 -3.53 8.80 -12.43
CA ALA A 27 -4.12 9.98 -11.80
C ALA A 27 -3.06 10.99 -11.32
N ARG A 28 -1.82 10.55 -11.06
CA ARG A 28 -0.70 11.41 -10.68
C ARG A 28 0.16 11.86 -11.86
N GLY A 29 -0.23 11.55 -13.09
CA GLY A 29 0.56 11.83 -14.29
C GLY A 29 1.90 11.10 -14.31
N GLY A 30 1.99 9.94 -13.66
CA GLY A 30 3.22 9.17 -13.53
C GLY A 30 3.48 8.23 -14.71
N THR A 31 4.70 7.69 -14.73
CA THR A 31 5.17 6.75 -15.75
C THR A 31 5.11 5.32 -15.21
N ASN A 32 4.43 4.44 -15.94
CA ASN A 32 4.41 3.00 -15.68
C ASN A 32 5.54 2.32 -16.46
N MET A 33 6.52 1.74 -15.77
CA MET A 33 7.60 0.98 -16.39
C MET A 33 7.45 -0.51 -16.14
N CYS A 34 7.29 -1.26 -17.21
CA CYS A 34 7.09 -2.70 -17.15
C CYS A 34 8.38 -3.44 -17.53
N LEU A 35 8.78 -4.40 -16.70
CA LEU A 35 9.87 -5.30 -17.03
C LEU A 35 9.35 -6.52 -17.79
N ARG A 36 10.14 -7.00 -18.75
CA ARG A 36 9.88 -8.30 -19.38
C ARG A 36 10.23 -9.44 -18.43
N ASN A 37 11.36 -9.31 -17.73
CA ASN A 37 11.86 -10.28 -16.76
C ASN A 37 12.19 -9.55 -15.45
N THR A 38 11.82 -10.14 -14.31
CA THR A 38 12.06 -9.57 -12.98
C THR A 38 13.40 -10.06 -12.43
N THR A 39 14.50 -9.66 -13.06
CA THR A 39 15.86 -9.98 -12.60
C THR A 39 16.44 -8.83 -11.77
N ALA A 40 17.42 -9.11 -10.91
CA ALA A 40 18.12 -8.08 -10.15
C ALA A 40 18.75 -7.03 -11.07
N SER A 41 19.42 -7.50 -12.14
CA SER A 41 20.04 -6.68 -13.18
C SER A 41 19.06 -5.69 -13.79
N ASP A 42 17.91 -6.19 -14.27
CA ASP A 42 16.91 -5.38 -14.94
C ASP A 42 16.28 -4.35 -14.00
N ILE A 43 16.06 -4.72 -12.74
CA ILE A 43 15.53 -3.81 -11.72
C ILE A 43 16.54 -2.69 -11.44
N TYR A 44 17.79 -3.03 -11.10
CA TYR A 44 18.82 -2.05 -10.77
C TYR A 44 19.14 -1.12 -11.95
N LYS A 45 19.25 -1.70 -13.16
CA LYS A 45 19.44 -0.94 -14.40
C LYS A 45 18.29 0.03 -14.65
N SER A 46 17.05 -0.42 -14.45
CA SER A 46 15.86 0.43 -14.62
C SER A 46 15.81 1.55 -13.59
N ILE A 47 16.15 1.27 -12.33
CA ILE A 47 16.24 2.27 -11.27
C ILE A 47 17.23 3.37 -11.65
N SER A 48 18.44 2.98 -12.07
CA SER A 48 19.50 3.93 -12.42
C SER A 48 19.18 4.74 -13.68
N MET A 49 18.75 4.09 -14.76
CA MET A 49 18.52 4.76 -16.05
C MET A 49 17.28 5.65 -16.04
N HIS A 50 16.21 5.21 -15.40
CA HIS A 50 14.91 5.89 -15.47
C HIS A 50 14.51 6.60 -14.19
N LYS A 51 15.38 6.61 -13.17
CA LYS A 51 15.15 7.27 -11.89
C LYS A 51 13.85 6.79 -11.22
N VAL A 52 13.69 5.46 -11.11
CA VAL A 52 12.53 4.85 -10.45
C VAL A 52 12.36 5.45 -9.07
N THR A 53 11.11 5.75 -8.73
CA THR A 53 10.75 6.36 -7.44
C THR A 53 9.94 5.42 -6.56
N HIS A 54 9.10 4.59 -7.18
CA HIS A 54 8.18 3.71 -6.48
C HIS A 54 8.11 2.34 -7.16
N MET A 55 7.82 1.30 -6.38
CA MET A 55 7.46 -0.02 -6.91
C MET A 55 6.58 -0.78 -5.92
N CYS A 56 5.87 -1.79 -6.40
CA CYS A 56 5.29 -2.83 -5.55
C CYS A 56 5.93 -4.17 -5.86
N CYS A 57 6.07 -4.98 -4.81
CA CYS A 57 6.63 -6.32 -4.95
C CYS A 57 6.15 -7.28 -3.85
N ALA A 58 6.09 -8.56 -4.20
CA ALA A 58 6.01 -9.61 -3.19
C ALA A 58 7.36 -9.74 -2.46
N PRO A 59 7.39 -10.21 -1.19
CA PRO A 59 8.62 -10.30 -0.40
C PRO A 59 9.77 -11.08 -1.09
N ILE A 60 9.45 -12.04 -1.95
CA ILE A 60 10.45 -12.81 -2.72
C ILE A 60 11.38 -11.93 -3.58
N ILE A 61 10.91 -10.77 -4.04
CA ILE A 61 11.71 -9.85 -4.84
C ILE A 61 12.89 -9.30 -4.05
N PHE A 62 12.79 -9.18 -2.73
CA PHE A 62 13.93 -8.74 -1.93
C PHE A 62 15.07 -9.76 -1.94
N ASN A 63 14.78 -11.07 -2.00
CA ASN A 63 15.83 -12.08 -2.16
C ASN A 63 16.53 -11.93 -3.53
N ILE A 64 15.77 -11.64 -4.58
CA ILE A 64 16.33 -11.34 -5.91
C ILE A 64 17.25 -10.12 -5.84
N LEU A 65 16.81 -9.04 -5.19
CA LEU A 65 17.61 -7.82 -5.04
C LEU A 65 18.87 -8.01 -4.19
N LEU A 66 18.81 -8.91 -3.21
CA LEU A 66 19.93 -9.25 -2.32
C LEU A 66 20.86 -10.31 -2.90
N ASP A 67 20.53 -10.95 -4.02
CA ASP A 67 21.39 -11.92 -4.68
C ASP A 67 22.74 -11.29 -5.06
N GLN A 68 23.82 -11.88 -4.54
CA GLN A 68 25.21 -11.45 -4.70
C GLN A 68 25.92 -12.19 -5.84
N SER A 69 25.21 -13.01 -6.63
CA SER A 69 25.79 -13.67 -7.80
C SER A 69 26.38 -12.68 -8.81
N GLU A 70 25.85 -11.45 -8.87
CA GLU A 70 26.29 -10.39 -9.78
C GLU A 70 26.52 -9.03 -9.06
N PRO A 71 27.53 -8.91 -8.16
CA PRO A 71 27.72 -7.71 -7.32
C PRO A 71 28.02 -6.43 -8.10
N LYS A 72 28.65 -6.57 -9.27
CA LYS A 72 29.07 -5.47 -10.15
C LYS A 72 27.88 -4.70 -10.76
N GLN A 73 26.66 -5.19 -10.57
CA GLN A 73 25.44 -4.64 -11.16
C GLN A 73 24.58 -3.84 -10.18
N ARG A 74 25.06 -3.59 -8.94
CA ARG A 74 24.35 -2.76 -7.95
C ARG A 74 24.81 -1.31 -8.06
N PRO A 75 24.10 -0.44 -8.78
CA PRO A 75 24.40 0.98 -8.80
C PRO A 75 24.12 1.57 -7.41
N ASP A 76 24.85 2.62 -7.07
CA ASP A 76 24.50 3.44 -5.91
C ASP A 76 23.14 4.12 -6.14
N ILE A 77 22.16 3.78 -5.32
CA ILE A 77 20.80 4.33 -5.40
C ILE A 77 20.83 5.74 -4.81
N LYS A 78 21.01 6.74 -5.69
CA LYS A 78 21.10 8.16 -5.32
C LYS A 78 19.84 8.73 -4.66
N SER A 79 18.69 8.09 -4.84
CA SER A 79 17.41 8.57 -4.32
C SER A 79 16.58 7.39 -3.83
N PRO A 80 16.05 7.42 -2.59
CA PRO A 80 15.35 6.28 -2.03
C PRO A 80 14.15 5.84 -2.85
N VAL A 81 14.08 4.55 -3.19
CA VAL A 81 12.95 3.95 -3.88
C VAL A 81 11.92 3.49 -2.84
N GLN A 82 10.70 4.00 -2.94
CA GLN A 82 9.60 3.61 -2.05
C GLN A 82 8.98 2.30 -2.52
N ILE A 83 8.93 1.30 -1.64
CA ILE A 83 8.38 -0.01 -1.94
C ILE A 83 7.12 -0.24 -1.11
N VAL A 84 6.04 -0.68 -1.75
CA VAL A 84 4.92 -1.32 -1.06
C VAL A 84 5.05 -2.83 -1.23
N THR A 85 5.10 -3.57 -0.13
CA THR A 85 5.12 -5.03 -0.13
C THR A 85 3.93 -5.60 0.62
N GLY A 86 3.43 -6.75 0.20
CA GLY A 86 2.21 -7.33 0.74
C GLY A 86 1.98 -8.76 0.24
N GLY A 87 0.81 -9.30 0.59
CA GLY A 87 0.44 -10.69 0.33
C GLY A 87 0.98 -11.68 1.36
N ALA A 88 2.22 -11.48 1.83
CA ALA A 88 2.78 -12.20 2.96
C ALA A 88 3.58 -11.24 3.86
N PRO A 89 3.64 -11.47 5.18
CA PRO A 89 4.48 -10.69 6.09
C PRO A 89 5.96 -10.79 5.67
N PRO A 90 6.64 -9.67 5.37
CA PRO A 90 8.05 -9.70 5.01
C PRO A 90 8.91 -10.02 6.24
N PRO A 91 9.91 -10.92 6.12
CA PRO A 91 10.85 -11.20 7.22
C PRO A 91 11.61 -9.94 7.65
N ALA A 92 11.73 -9.73 8.97
CA ALA A 92 12.47 -8.63 9.57
C ALA A 92 13.88 -8.47 9.01
N SER A 93 14.64 -9.59 8.96
CA SER A 93 16.01 -9.64 8.45
C SER A 93 16.15 -9.16 7.01
N LEU A 94 15.12 -9.38 6.19
CA LEU A 94 15.08 -8.99 4.79
C LEU A 94 14.88 -7.47 4.64
N LEU A 95 13.99 -6.90 5.47
CA LEU A 95 13.75 -5.46 5.53
C LEU A 95 14.97 -4.67 6.01
N GLU A 96 15.74 -5.24 6.94
CA GLU A 96 16.98 -4.63 7.43
C GLU A 96 18.08 -4.62 6.38
N GLN A 97 18.20 -5.70 5.59
CA GLN A 97 19.20 -5.82 4.54
C GLN A 97 18.91 -4.94 3.33
N ILE A 98 17.63 -4.74 2.98
CA ILE A 98 17.25 -3.96 1.80
C ILE A 98 17.30 -2.44 2.04
N LYS A 99 17.10 -1.99 3.29
CA LYS A 99 17.13 -0.58 3.69
C LYS A 99 18.45 0.15 3.31
N PRO A 100 19.65 -0.36 3.64
CA PRO A 100 20.90 0.30 3.29
C PRO A 100 21.17 0.34 1.79
N LEU A 101 20.47 -0.48 0.99
CA LEU A 101 20.55 -0.43 -0.48
C LEU A 101 19.71 0.71 -1.08
N GLY A 102 19.02 1.51 -0.27
CA GLY A 102 18.21 2.64 -0.73
C GLY A 102 16.72 2.31 -0.92
N PHE A 103 16.25 1.15 -0.46
CA PHE A 103 14.85 0.75 -0.58
C PHE A 103 14.07 0.99 0.71
N HIS A 104 13.02 1.81 0.63
CA HIS A 104 12.17 2.17 1.75
C HIS A 104 10.87 1.38 1.69
N VAL A 105 10.80 0.30 2.46
CA VAL A 105 9.67 -0.64 2.42
C VAL A 105 8.55 -0.24 3.39
N THR A 106 7.32 -0.21 2.88
CA THR A 106 6.05 -0.17 3.62
C THR A 106 5.34 -1.50 3.43
N HIS A 107 4.96 -2.16 4.53
CA HIS A 107 4.17 -3.39 4.48
C HIS A 107 2.69 -3.03 4.37
N ALA A 108 1.97 -3.72 3.50
CA ALA A 108 0.54 -3.58 3.29
C ALA A 108 -0.14 -4.95 3.34
N TYR A 109 -1.26 -5.00 4.03
CA TYR A 109 -2.16 -6.15 4.04
C TYR A 109 -3.36 -5.85 3.15
N GLY A 110 -3.79 -6.83 2.38
CA GLY A 110 -4.83 -6.67 1.39
C GLY A 110 -5.43 -7.99 0.97
N LEU A 111 -6.56 -7.88 0.28
CA LEU A 111 -7.38 -9.00 -0.18
C LEU A 111 -7.91 -8.65 -1.58
N THR A 112 -8.22 -9.66 -2.38
CA THR A 112 -8.78 -9.44 -3.74
C THR A 112 -10.12 -8.72 -3.66
N GLU A 113 -10.92 -9.05 -2.67
CA GLU A 113 -12.26 -8.52 -2.41
C GLU A 113 -12.22 -7.04 -1.97
N ALA A 114 -11.08 -6.59 -1.43
CA ALA A 114 -10.82 -5.18 -1.13
C ALA A 114 -10.11 -4.46 -2.30
N THR A 115 -9.93 -5.12 -3.44
CA THR A 115 -9.18 -4.62 -4.60
C THR A 115 -7.72 -4.28 -4.28
N GLY A 116 -7.06 -5.09 -3.43
CA GLY A 116 -5.65 -4.92 -3.06
C GLY A 116 -5.46 -4.46 -1.62
N PRO A 117 -4.48 -3.57 -1.34
CA PRO A 117 -4.18 -3.08 0.00
C PRO A 117 -5.40 -2.51 0.71
N ALA A 118 -5.67 -3.00 1.92
CA ALA A 118 -6.71 -2.51 2.83
C ALA A 118 -6.10 -1.86 4.07
N LEU A 119 -4.98 -2.40 4.54
CA LEU A 119 -4.21 -1.87 5.66
C LEU A 119 -2.77 -1.60 5.22
N ALA A 120 -2.15 -0.57 5.78
CA ALA A 120 -0.74 -0.25 5.58
C ALA A 120 -0.05 0.04 6.91
N CYS A 121 1.14 -0.52 7.08
CA CYS A 121 2.01 -0.26 8.22
C CYS A 121 2.73 1.07 8.06
N GLU A 122 1.98 2.16 8.22
CA GLU A 122 2.51 3.52 8.21
C GLU A 122 3.56 3.70 9.32
N TRP A 123 4.78 4.09 8.94
CA TRP A 123 5.87 4.25 9.90
C TRP A 123 5.64 5.48 10.79
N GLN A 124 5.72 5.28 12.11
CA GLN A 124 5.60 6.37 13.07
C GLN A 124 6.98 6.85 13.50
N ALA A 125 7.23 8.17 13.44
CA ALA A 125 8.54 8.76 13.76
C ALA A 125 9.07 8.38 15.17
N LYS A 126 8.17 8.22 16.14
CA LYS A 126 8.51 7.76 17.50
C LYS A 126 9.19 6.39 17.54
N TRP A 127 8.94 5.53 16.56
CA TRP A 127 9.55 4.20 16.48
C TRP A 127 11.04 4.24 16.14
N ASN A 128 11.55 5.35 15.60
CA ASN A 128 12.98 5.53 15.35
C ASN A 128 13.83 5.43 16.63
N GLN A 129 13.22 5.66 17.80
CA GLN A 129 13.89 5.62 19.11
C GLN A 129 13.93 4.20 19.71
N LEU A 130 13.24 3.24 19.10
CA LEU A 130 13.17 1.87 19.59
C LEU A 130 14.39 1.04 19.14
N PRO A 131 14.75 -0.04 19.87
CA PRO A 131 15.73 -1.01 19.41
C PRO A 131 15.35 -1.61 18.04
N ARG A 132 16.33 -2.04 17.25
CA ARG A 132 16.10 -2.56 15.88
C ARG A 132 15.12 -3.74 15.86
N ASP A 133 15.24 -4.66 16.80
CA ASP A 133 14.33 -5.81 16.91
C ASP A 133 12.87 -5.39 17.12
N GLU A 134 12.63 -4.37 17.95
CA GLU A 134 11.30 -3.80 18.19
C GLU A 134 10.79 -3.06 16.94
N GLN A 135 11.64 -2.31 16.25
CA GLN A 135 11.31 -1.67 14.97
C GLN A 135 10.89 -2.70 13.93
N ALA A 136 11.58 -3.82 13.85
CA ALA A 136 11.29 -4.87 12.88
C ALA A 136 9.96 -5.57 13.18
N LYS A 137 9.66 -5.87 14.45
CA LYS A 137 8.34 -6.39 14.88
C LYS A 137 7.22 -5.42 14.52
N LEU A 138 7.41 -4.11 14.70
CA LEU A 138 6.42 -3.09 14.34
C LEU A 138 6.19 -3.06 12.83
N LYS A 139 7.27 -3.09 12.04
CA LYS A 139 7.22 -3.02 10.58
C LYS A 139 6.56 -4.23 9.92
N ALA A 140 6.53 -5.38 10.59
CA ALA A 140 5.87 -6.60 10.13
C ALA A 140 4.34 -6.60 10.34
N ARG A 141 3.79 -5.65 11.13
CA ARG A 141 2.34 -5.57 11.38
C ARG A 141 1.57 -5.24 10.10
N GLN A 142 0.30 -5.64 10.04
CA GLN A 142 -0.61 -5.35 8.93
C GLN A 142 -0.91 -3.84 8.81
N GLY A 143 -0.88 -3.13 9.93
CA GLY A 143 -0.96 -1.67 9.99
C GLY A 143 -2.37 -1.13 10.21
N ILE A 144 -2.62 0.06 9.68
CA ILE A 144 -3.86 0.82 9.85
C ILE A 144 -4.64 0.91 8.53
N SER A 145 -5.94 1.19 8.59
CA SER A 145 -6.80 1.32 7.41
C SER A 145 -6.32 2.40 6.45
N ILE A 146 -6.35 2.08 5.16
CA ILE A 146 -6.19 3.08 4.11
C ILE A 146 -7.42 3.97 4.03
N LEU A 147 -7.24 5.18 3.50
CA LEU A 147 -8.29 6.22 3.44
C LEU A 147 -9.57 5.77 2.71
N THR A 148 -9.46 4.85 1.75
CA THR A 148 -10.59 4.38 0.94
C THR A 148 -11.34 3.21 1.56
N LEU A 149 -10.85 2.64 2.66
CA LEU A 149 -11.52 1.54 3.35
C LEU A 149 -12.62 2.10 4.26
N ALA A 150 -13.84 1.58 4.11
CA ALA A 150 -15.00 2.08 4.84
C ALA A 150 -14.93 1.78 6.35
N ASP A 151 -14.52 0.55 6.71
CA ASP A 151 -14.39 0.11 8.10
C ASP A 151 -13.45 -1.10 8.21
N VAL A 152 -12.86 -1.31 9.38
CA VAL A 152 -12.14 -2.54 9.76
C VAL A 152 -12.37 -2.83 11.24
N ASP A 153 -12.65 -4.08 11.58
CA ASP A 153 -12.84 -4.49 12.96
C ASP A 153 -12.36 -5.93 13.18
N VAL A 154 -11.93 -6.22 14.41
CA VAL A 154 -11.56 -7.57 14.85
C VAL A 154 -12.71 -8.10 15.70
N LYS A 155 -13.42 -9.11 15.18
CA LYS A 155 -14.55 -9.73 15.88
C LYS A 155 -14.11 -10.97 16.65
N GLU A 156 -14.50 -11.06 17.92
CA GLU A 156 -14.42 -12.31 18.67
C GLU A 156 -15.44 -13.32 18.13
N GLN A 157 -15.03 -14.59 18.01
CA GLN A 157 -15.82 -15.65 17.38
C GLN A 157 -17.21 -15.89 18.00
N ARG A 158 -17.43 -15.48 19.26
CA ARG A 158 -18.73 -15.62 19.96
C ARG A 158 -19.71 -14.47 19.73
N ARG A 159 -19.31 -13.38 19.06
CA ARG A 159 -20.18 -12.22 18.78
C ARG A 159 -20.05 -11.79 17.32
N ILE A 160 -20.43 -12.67 16.40
CA ILE A 160 -20.85 -12.20 15.07
C ILE A 160 -22.33 -11.83 15.16
N SER A 161 -22.62 -10.69 15.81
CA SER A 161 -23.90 -10.02 15.60
C SER A 161 -23.76 -9.21 14.32
N VAL A 162 -24.38 -9.66 13.23
CA VAL A 162 -24.55 -8.83 12.04
C VAL A 162 -25.47 -7.69 12.44
N SER A 163 -24.92 -6.50 12.70
CA SER A 163 -25.77 -5.33 12.92
C SER A 163 -26.39 -5.00 11.57
N SER A 164 -27.67 -5.29 11.39
CA SER A 164 -28.44 -4.67 10.32
C SER A 164 -28.44 -3.17 10.62
N ARG A 165 -27.70 -2.37 9.84
CA ARG A 165 -27.88 -0.93 9.89
C ARG A 165 -29.29 -0.64 9.39
N SER A 166 -30.19 -0.36 10.33
CA SER A 166 -31.48 0.26 10.01
C SER A 166 -31.21 1.56 9.26
N SER A 167 -31.89 1.73 8.13
CA SER A 167 -31.94 2.97 7.38
C SER A 167 -32.66 4.03 8.21
N SER A 168 -31.95 4.71 9.11
CA SER A 168 -32.44 5.94 9.73
C SER A 168 -31.46 7.07 9.42
N SER A 169 -31.88 7.88 8.45
CA SER A 169 -31.26 9.13 8.07
C SER A 169 -31.30 10.11 9.25
N THR A 170 -30.15 10.40 9.84
CA THR A 170 -29.98 11.62 10.64
C THR A 170 -28.59 12.18 10.37
N THR A 171 -28.53 13.17 9.48
CA THR A 171 -27.37 14.03 9.26
C THR A 171 -27.15 14.93 10.49
N PRO A 172 -25.92 15.10 11.01
CA PRO A 172 -25.61 16.15 11.97
C PRO A 172 -25.53 17.51 11.24
N PRO A 173 -25.83 18.64 11.91
CA PRO A 173 -25.86 19.95 11.26
C PRO A 173 -24.43 20.46 11.03
N PHE A 174 -24.10 20.77 9.78
CA PHE A 174 -22.96 21.61 9.42
C PHE A 174 -23.35 23.07 9.63
N SER A 175 -22.66 23.78 10.52
CA SER A 175 -22.70 25.24 10.59
C SER A 175 -21.95 25.84 9.39
N ALA A 176 -22.62 26.77 8.73
CA ALA A 176 -22.17 27.45 7.53
C ALA A 176 -20.99 28.41 7.78
N LEU A 177 -19.97 28.38 6.92
CA LEU A 177 -19.20 29.58 6.60
C LEU A 177 -19.45 29.91 5.12
N SER A 178 -20.08 31.07 4.94
CA SER A 178 -20.42 31.68 3.66
C SER A 178 -19.17 32.18 2.94
N LEU A 179 -19.05 31.85 1.65
CA LEU A 179 -18.35 32.65 0.64
C LEU A 179 -18.98 32.32 -0.72
N ALA A 180 -19.64 33.32 -1.30
CA ALA A 180 -20.36 33.25 -2.57
C ALA A 180 -19.44 33.57 -3.76
N ALA A 181 -19.61 32.86 -4.88
CA ALA A 181 -19.37 33.30 -6.27
C ALA A 181 -19.95 32.26 -7.27
N PRO A 182 -20.31 32.66 -8.51
CA PRO A 182 -21.55 32.23 -9.18
C PRO A 182 -21.44 31.04 -10.15
N GLU A 183 -22.62 30.56 -10.53
CA GLU A 183 -22.96 29.47 -11.44
C GLU A 183 -22.31 29.54 -12.83
N SER A 184 -21.84 28.40 -13.35
CA SER A 184 -22.33 27.84 -14.62
C SER A 184 -21.62 26.54 -15.06
N SER A 185 -22.42 25.63 -15.60
CA SER A 185 -22.11 24.51 -16.51
C SER A 185 -21.75 23.10 -15.96
N THR A 186 -22.76 22.22 -16.08
CA THR A 186 -22.73 20.83 -16.57
C THR A 186 -21.89 19.75 -15.85
N TRP A 187 -22.60 18.92 -15.04
CA TRP A 187 -22.54 17.45 -14.80
C TRP A 187 -21.31 16.60 -15.20
N PRO A 188 -21.03 15.43 -14.53
CA PRO A 188 -22.05 14.62 -13.86
C PRO A 188 -21.78 14.03 -12.44
N LEU A 189 -22.92 13.83 -11.76
CA LEU A 189 -23.29 12.92 -10.65
C LEU A 189 -23.00 13.40 -9.20
N PRO A 190 -24.03 13.42 -8.33
CA PRO A 190 -23.87 13.76 -6.92
C PRO A 190 -23.12 12.64 -6.18
N ALA A 191 -22.20 13.04 -5.30
CA ALA A 191 -21.34 12.16 -4.48
C ALA A 191 -22.09 11.16 -3.58
N SER A 192 -23.42 11.27 -3.48
CA SER A 192 -24.28 10.31 -2.76
C SER A 192 -24.39 8.94 -3.45
N SER A 193 -24.07 8.82 -4.73
CA SER A 193 -24.20 7.57 -5.49
C SER A 193 -22.97 6.64 -5.44
N ILE A 194 -21.89 7.02 -4.73
CA ILE A 194 -20.65 6.22 -4.60
C ILE A 194 -20.63 5.40 -3.29
N LYS A 195 -21.69 5.43 -2.47
CA LYS A 195 -21.75 4.73 -1.17
C LYS A 195 -22.46 3.36 -1.21
N SER A 196 -22.24 2.54 -2.22
CA SER A 196 -22.50 1.09 -2.08
C SER A 196 -21.27 0.43 -1.44
N MET A 197 -21.25 0.47 -0.11
CA MET A 197 -20.25 -0.15 0.78
C MET A 197 -20.11 -1.65 0.51
N ILE A 198 -18.89 -2.07 0.17
CA ILE A 198 -18.42 -3.41 0.53
C ILE A 198 -17.95 -3.32 1.99
N THR A 199 -18.77 -3.79 2.92
CA THR A 199 -18.33 -4.06 4.30
C THR A 199 -17.63 -5.42 4.28
N LEU A 200 -16.30 -5.43 4.33
CA LEU A 200 -15.53 -6.68 4.44
C LEU A 200 -15.39 -7.06 5.92
N HIS A 201 -15.94 -8.21 6.30
CA HIS A 201 -15.70 -8.80 7.61
C HIS A 201 -14.42 -9.65 7.56
N VAL A 202 -13.31 -9.12 8.06
CA VAL A 202 -12.06 -9.89 8.20
C VAL A 202 -12.12 -10.68 9.50
N VAL A 203 -12.28 -12.01 9.40
CA VAL A 203 -12.18 -12.91 10.55
C VAL A 203 -10.73 -13.36 10.67
N HIS A 204 -10.03 -12.91 11.71
CA HIS A 204 -8.72 -13.47 12.07
C HIS A 204 -8.94 -14.63 13.04
N VAL A 205 -8.68 -15.86 12.59
CA VAL A 205 -8.62 -17.03 13.48
C VAL A 205 -7.22 -17.05 14.09
N ALA A 206 -7.10 -16.54 15.31
CA ALA A 206 -5.91 -16.78 16.12
C ALA A 206 -6.00 -18.20 16.71
N GLU A 207 -5.19 -19.13 16.20
CA GLU A 207 -4.99 -20.41 16.89
C GLU A 207 -4.20 -20.16 18.17
N SER A 208 -4.81 -20.42 19.32
CA SER A 208 -4.12 -20.43 20.60
C SER A 208 -3.25 -21.68 20.67
N THR A 209 -1.92 -21.50 20.62
CA THR A 209 -0.99 -22.53 21.05
C THR A 209 -1.12 -22.69 22.57
N HIS A 210 -1.57 -23.86 23.00
CA HIS A 210 -1.52 -24.35 24.38
C HIS A 210 -0.11 -24.78 24.76
#